data_AF-A3X7U9-F1
#
_entry.id   AF-A3X7U9-F1
#
_cell.length_a   1.000
_cell.length_b   1.000
_cell.length_c   1.000
_cell.angle_alpha   90.00
_cell.angle_beta   90.00
_cell.angle_gamma   90.00
#
_symmetry.space_group_name_H-M   'P 1'
#
loop_
_entity.id
_entity.type
_entity.pdbx_description
1 polymer ?
#
loop_
_entity_poly.entity_id
_entity_poly.type
_entity_poly.pdbx_seq_one_letter_code
_entity_poly.pdbx_strand_id
1 'polypeptide(L)'
;MEFDSELYPGGFFSLMKRLEKRERPFVNPEHVLPEADVDFTALWHQTIPQDLTEPEVTFRYDPEHKLQQLRYEMRGQSEIFALHAFLIAILRRSPTSELARQLFLRLWSEDGAKMAKELAPRWLISAATTFADHGATIDQRLGGQGLALLFDLIKLHDSERRLSGRPNSSGFPRIKGRPRDDLAFGLEGYSLRGGDMDKNILARLWRHGENDQVIAPLCQRMLGDLLREPRTVFARIQRYKKRPSC
;
A
#
# COMPACT_ATOMS: atom_id res chain seq x y z
N MET A 1 10.56 -19.89 -22.06
CA MET A 1 9.26 -20.18 -21.41
C MET A 1 9.49 -20.91 -20.07
N GLU A 2 10.56 -20.56 -19.34
CA GLU A 2 11.15 -21.37 -18.26
C GLU A 2 10.32 -21.42 -16.95
N PHE A 3 9.20 -20.71 -16.90
CA PHE A 3 8.31 -20.65 -15.74
C PHE A 3 6.83 -20.72 -16.14
N ASP A 4 6.54 -21.29 -17.31
CA ASP A 4 5.15 -21.52 -17.71
C ASP A 4 4.50 -22.55 -16.77
N SER A 5 3.25 -22.30 -16.37
CA SER A 5 2.51 -23.16 -15.46
C SER A 5 1.01 -23.01 -15.67
N GLU A 6 0.22 -24.04 -15.35
CA GLU A 6 -1.24 -23.96 -15.40
C GLU A 6 -1.80 -22.88 -14.45
N LEU A 7 -1.11 -22.62 -13.34
CA LEU A 7 -1.51 -21.60 -12.36
C LEU A 7 -1.24 -20.17 -12.86
N TYR A 8 -0.19 -19.98 -13.65
CA TYR A 8 0.18 -18.69 -14.26
C TYR A 8 0.57 -18.88 -15.73
N PRO A 9 -0.42 -18.93 -16.65
CA PRO A 9 -0.16 -19.17 -18.07
C PRO A 9 0.78 -18.13 -18.71
N GLY A 10 1.82 -18.62 -19.38
CA GLY A 10 2.92 -17.85 -19.96
C GLY A 10 3.95 -17.35 -18.93
N GLY A 11 3.84 -17.77 -17.67
CA GLY A 11 4.81 -17.54 -16.61
C GLY A 11 5.16 -16.07 -16.38
N PHE A 12 6.42 -15.83 -15.97
CA PHE A 12 6.93 -14.47 -15.74
C PHE A 12 6.89 -13.57 -16.98
N PHE A 13 6.95 -14.13 -18.20
CA PHE A 13 6.84 -13.32 -19.42
C PHE A 13 5.49 -12.60 -19.49
N SER A 14 4.37 -13.33 -19.29
CA SER A 14 3.03 -12.74 -19.26
C SER A 14 2.86 -11.73 -18.12
N LEU A 15 3.42 -12.03 -16.95
CA LEU A 15 3.35 -11.17 -15.78
C LEU A 15 4.11 -9.85 -15.99
N MET A 16 5.33 -9.91 -16.54
CA MET A 16 6.15 -8.74 -16.86
C MET A 16 5.50 -7.89 -17.95
N LYS A 17 5.00 -8.50 -19.03
CA LYS A 17 4.26 -7.77 -20.08
C LYS A 17 3.04 -7.03 -19.53
N ARG A 18 2.34 -7.62 -18.55
CA ARG A 18 1.22 -6.96 -17.85
C ARG A 18 1.70 -5.79 -17.01
N LEU A 19 2.82 -5.94 -16.31
CA LEU A 19 3.42 -4.89 -15.48
C LEU A 19 3.88 -3.72 -16.35
N GLU A 20 4.68 -3.96 -17.39
CA GLU A 20 5.17 -2.95 -18.34
C GLU A 20 4.03 -2.15 -18.98
N LYS A 21 2.91 -2.82 -19.35
CA LYS A 21 1.72 -2.12 -19.87
C LYS A 21 1.13 -1.14 -18.85
N ARG A 22 1.18 -1.45 -17.56
CA ARG A 22 0.71 -0.59 -16.47
C ARG A 22 1.72 0.48 -16.07
N GLU A 23 2.99 0.31 -16.42
CA GLU A 23 4.06 1.27 -16.17
C GLU A 23 4.25 2.27 -17.31
N ARG A 24 3.52 2.15 -18.41
CA ARG A 24 3.57 3.13 -19.52
C ARG A 24 3.42 4.57 -19.01
N PRO A 25 4.34 5.48 -19.38
CA PRO A 25 4.39 6.84 -18.85
C PRO A 25 3.24 7.71 -19.36
N PHE A 26 2.97 8.79 -18.63
CA PHE A 26 2.18 9.89 -19.14
C PHE A 26 3.00 10.70 -20.17
N VAL A 27 2.32 11.41 -21.06
CA VAL A 27 2.98 12.29 -22.03
C VAL A 27 3.39 13.58 -21.32
N ASN A 28 4.70 13.83 -21.21
CA ASN A 28 5.29 15.03 -20.60
C ASN A 28 4.66 15.41 -19.23
N PRO A 29 4.62 14.54 -18.21
CA PRO A 29 3.88 14.81 -16.97
C PRO A 29 4.35 16.06 -16.21
N GLU A 30 5.57 16.51 -16.44
CA GLU A 30 6.19 17.61 -15.71
C GLU A 30 5.51 18.96 -15.96
N HIS A 31 4.86 19.17 -17.12
CA HIS A 31 4.13 20.41 -17.36
C HIS A 31 2.90 20.62 -16.46
N VAL A 32 2.39 19.55 -15.84
CA VAL A 32 1.25 19.58 -14.90
C VAL A 32 1.73 19.62 -13.45
N LEU A 33 2.99 19.29 -13.19
CA LEU A 33 3.54 19.34 -11.85
C LEU A 33 3.77 20.80 -11.43
N PRO A 34 3.55 21.13 -10.15
CA PRO A 34 3.99 22.40 -9.62
C PRO A 34 5.52 22.46 -9.55
N GLU A 35 6.06 23.66 -9.42
CA GLU A 35 7.49 23.87 -9.22
C GLU A 35 8.02 23.17 -7.97
N ALA A 36 9.33 22.89 -8.00
CA ALA A 36 10.01 22.14 -6.95
C ALA A 36 9.95 22.82 -5.57
N ASP A 37 9.65 24.12 -5.49
CA ASP A 37 9.54 24.96 -4.29
C ASP A 37 8.09 25.29 -3.88
N VAL A 38 7.09 24.64 -4.50
CA VAL A 38 5.67 24.92 -4.23
C VAL A 38 5.32 24.92 -2.74
N ASP A 39 4.53 25.90 -2.30
CA ASP A 39 4.06 26.01 -0.92
C ASP A 39 2.97 24.97 -0.62
N PHE A 40 3.35 23.89 0.09
CA PHE A 40 2.40 22.87 0.54
C PHE A 40 1.37 23.41 1.53
N THR A 41 1.69 24.46 2.29
CA THR A 41 0.75 25.08 3.24
C THR A 41 -0.43 25.67 2.49
N ALA A 42 -0.19 26.38 1.38
CA ALA A 42 -1.27 26.86 0.51
C ALA A 42 -2.16 25.71 0.00
N LEU A 43 -1.57 24.58 -0.42
CA LEU A 43 -2.31 23.42 -0.91
C LEU A 43 -3.10 22.68 0.18
N TRP A 44 -2.65 22.73 1.44
CA TRP A 44 -3.45 22.23 2.57
C TRP A 44 -4.71 23.07 2.78
N HIS A 45 -4.62 24.39 2.58
CA HIS A 45 -5.74 25.32 2.80
C HIS A 45 -6.69 25.43 1.59
N GLN A 46 -6.23 25.10 0.39
CA GLN A 46 -7.08 25.05 -0.80
C GLN A 46 -7.93 23.78 -0.81
N THR A 47 -9.25 23.94 -0.89
CA THR A 47 -10.20 22.83 -0.95
C THR A 47 -10.62 22.57 -2.39
N ILE A 48 -10.64 21.31 -2.79
CA ILE A 48 -11.15 20.89 -4.10
C ILE A 48 -12.66 21.11 -4.16
N PRO A 49 -13.20 21.82 -5.16
CA PRO A 49 -14.64 22.10 -5.26
C PRO A 49 -15.50 20.82 -5.26
N GLN A 50 -16.64 20.86 -4.56
CA GLN A 50 -17.54 19.70 -4.48
C GLN A 50 -18.33 19.45 -5.77
N ASP A 51 -18.53 20.49 -6.57
CA ASP A 51 -19.34 20.56 -7.77
C ASP A 51 -18.53 20.26 -9.06
N LEU A 52 -17.31 19.72 -8.95
CA LEU A 52 -16.58 19.25 -10.13
C LEU A 52 -17.35 18.13 -10.85
N THR A 53 -17.48 18.28 -12.16
CA THR A 53 -18.01 17.24 -13.05
C THR A 53 -17.01 16.10 -13.21
N GLU A 54 -17.52 14.88 -13.38
CA GLU A 54 -16.67 13.73 -13.69
C GLU A 54 -16.00 13.93 -15.06
N PRO A 55 -14.66 13.91 -15.14
CA PRO A 55 -13.99 14.12 -16.41
C PRO A 55 -14.19 12.91 -17.34
N GLU A 56 -14.60 13.16 -18.58
CA GLU A 56 -14.72 12.10 -19.59
C GLU A 56 -13.35 11.49 -19.93
N VAL A 57 -13.30 10.16 -20.04
CA VAL A 57 -12.06 9.46 -20.37
C VAL A 57 -11.72 9.64 -21.85
N THR A 58 -10.83 10.59 -22.14
CA THR A 58 -10.36 10.87 -23.50
C THR A 58 -9.09 10.10 -23.82
N PHE A 59 -8.03 10.30 -23.01
CA PHE A 59 -6.72 9.67 -23.21
C PHE A 59 -6.10 9.23 -21.88
N ARG A 60 -5.84 7.93 -21.73
CA ARG A 60 -5.34 7.34 -20.47
C ARG A 60 -3.95 7.82 -20.06
N TYR A 61 -3.13 8.27 -21.01
CA TYR A 61 -1.76 8.74 -20.76
C TYR A 61 -1.63 10.26 -20.78
N ASP A 62 -2.76 10.98 -20.70
CA ASP A 62 -2.79 12.42 -20.48
C ASP A 62 -2.61 12.72 -18.97
N PRO A 63 -1.56 13.46 -18.57
CA PRO A 63 -1.36 13.86 -17.18
C PRO A 63 -2.44 14.83 -16.66
N GLU A 64 -2.95 15.76 -17.48
CA GLU A 64 -3.97 16.73 -17.06
C GLU A 64 -5.27 16.01 -16.73
N HIS A 65 -5.70 15.13 -17.64
CA HIS A 65 -6.86 14.29 -17.43
C HIS A 65 -6.70 13.43 -16.16
N LYS A 66 -5.51 12.87 -15.92
CA LYS A 66 -5.27 12.10 -14.70
C LYS A 66 -5.40 12.96 -13.43
N LEU A 67 -4.86 14.18 -13.43
CA LEU A 67 -5.01 15.09 -12.31
C LEU A 67 -6.48 15.47 -12.08
N GLN A 68 -7.25 15.76 -13.13
CA GLN A 68 -8.68 16.04 -13.04
C GLN A 68 -9.46 14.87 -12.42
N GLN A 69 -9.16 13.62 -12.82
CA GLN A 69 -9.77 12.43 -12.21
C GLN A 69 -9.46 12.34 -10.72
N LEU A 70 -8.22 12.62 -10.32
CA LEU A 70 -7.82 12.57 -8.92
C LEU A 70 -8.48 13.67 -8.08
N ARG A 71 -8.56 14.89 -8.62
CA ARG A 71 -9.32 15.98 -7.99
C ARG A 71 -10.79 15.61 -7.86
N TYR A 72 -11.40 15.03 -8.90
CA TYR A 72 -12.75 14.50 -8.82
C TYR A 72 -12.87 13.43 -7.71
N GLU A 73 -11.98 12.43 -7.62
CA GLU A 73 -12.01 11.44 -6.52
C GLU A 73 -11.88 12.05 -5.11
N MET A 74 -11.36 13.27 -4.99
CA MET A 74 -11.01 13.94 -3.74
C MET A 74 -11.79 15.23 -3.49
N ARG A 75 -12.92 15.42 -4.18
CA ARG A 75 -13.82 16.57 -3.96
C ARG A 75 -14.11 16.79 -2.48
N GLY A 76 -14.07 18.06 -2.05
CA GLY A 76 -14.25 18.46 -0.66
C GLY A 76 -13.04 18.21 0.25
N GLN A 77 -11.94 17.67 -0.27
CA GLN A 77 -10.67 17.53 0.46
C GLN A 77 -9.66 18.61 0.01
N SER A 78 -8.54 18.74 0.75
CA SER A 78 -7.46 19.66 0.40
C SER A 78 -6.74 19.24 -0.90
N GLU A 79 -6.32 20.22 -1.72
CA GLU A 79 -5.60 20.01 -2.98
C GLU A 79 -4.28 19.22 -2.80
N ILE A 80 -3.67 19.28 -1.61
CA ILE A 80 -2.48 18.50 -1.28
C ILE A 80 -2.66 16.98 -1.49
N PHE A 81 -3.88 16.45 -1.29
CA PHE A 81 -4.15 15.04 -1.51
C PHE A 81 -4.17 14.70 -3.01
N ALA A 82 -4.70 15.60 -3.84
CA ALA A 82 -4.69 15.42 -5.29
C ALA A 82 -3.26 15.46 -5.82
N LEU A 83 -2.43 16.39 -5.32
CA LEU A 83 -1.00 16.41 -5.62
C LEU A 83 -0.33 15.09 -5.20
N HIS A 84 -0.49 14.65 -3.95
CA HIS A 84 0.09 13.38 -3.47
C HIS A 84 -0.27 12.19 -4.35
N ALA A 85 -1.55 12.03 -4.67
CA ALA A 85 -2.02 10.95 -5.53
C ALA A 85 -1.48 11.05 -6.96
N PHE A 86 -1.29 12.28 -7.46
CA PHE A 86 -0.77 12.52 -8.81
C PHE A 86 0.73 12.21 -8.89
N LEU A 87 1.51 12.62 -7.88
CA LEU A 87 2.92 12.23 -7.73
C LEU A 87 3.07 10.71 -7.74
N ILE A 88 2.24 10.00 -6.96
CA ILE A 88 2.21 8.52 -6.97
C ILE A 88 1.85 7.99 -8.37
N ALA A 89 0.87 8.58 -9.05
CA ALA A 89 0.44 8.11 -10.37
C ALA A 89 1.58 8.20 -11.40
N ILE A 90 2.39 9.27 -11.35
CA ILE A 90 3.58 9.47 -12.20
C ILE A 90 4.71 8.50 -11.79
N LEU A 91 4.97 8.38 -10.49
CA LEU A 91 6.07 7.56 -9.94
C LEU A 91 5.88 6.06 -10.18
N ARG A 92 4.66 5.60 -10.44
CA ARG A 92 4.37 4.21 -10.81
C ARG A 92 4.60 3.90 -12.29
N ARG A 93 5.19 4.83 -13.04
CA ARG A 93 5.47 4.70 -14.47
C ARG A 93 6.98 4.68 -14.74
N SER A 94 7.36 4.13 -15.90
CA SER A 94 8.74 4.04 -16.37
C SER A 94 8.85 4.48 -17.84
N PRO A 95 9.76 5.41 -18.19
CA PRO A 95 10.56 6.22 -17.26
C PRO A 95 9.66 7.11 -16.37
N THR A 96 10.21 7.52 -15.22
CA THR A 96 9.51 8.40 -14.26
C THR A 96 10.05 9.83 -14.31
N SER A 97 9.53 10.72 -13.46
CA SER A 97 9.96 12.12 -13.32
C SER A 97 10.74 12.33 -12.02
N GLU A 98 11.91 12.96 -12.12
CA GLU A 98 12.74 13.31 -10.96
C GLU A 98 12.07 14.41 -10.13
N LEU A 99 11.41 15.38 -10.77
CA LEU A 99 10.62 16.40 -10.09
C LEU A 99 9.50 15.77 -9.25
N ALA A 100 8.78 14.79 -9.80
CA ALA A 100 7.75 14.08 -9.04
C ALA A 100 8.32 13.36 -7.81
N ARG A 101 9.50 12.74 -7.96
CA ARG A 101 10.19 12.06 -6.86
C ARG A 101 10.62 13.05 -5.78
N GLN A 102 11.22 14.17 -6.17
CA GLN A 102 11.63 15.25 -5.27
C GLN A 102 10.43 15.79 -4.48
N LEU A 103 9.33 16.12 -5.16
CA LEU A 103 8.11 16.61 -4.52
C LEU A 103 7.51 15.58 -3.55
N PHE A 104 7.48 14.29 -3.92
CA PHE A 104 6.96 13.24 -3.04
C PHE A 104 7.78 13.11 -1.75
N LEU A 105 9.11 13.06 -1.87
CA LEU A 105 10.00 12.92 -0.73
C LEU A 105 9.95 14.16 0.17
N ARG A 106 9.89 15.36 -0.43
CA ARG A 106 9.74 16.61 0.31
C ARG A 106 8.40 16.66 1.06
N LEU A 107 7.31 16.28 0.40
CA LEU A 107 5.98 16.24 1.03
C LEU A 107 5.96 15.36 2.27
N TRP A 108 6.55 14.17 2.20
CA TRP A 108 6.65 13.29 3.37
C TRP A 108 7.64 13.78 4.41
N SER A 109 8.71 14.47 4.02
CA SER A 109 9.66 15.07 4.96
C SER A 109 9.04 16.23 5.74
N GLU A 110 8.25 17.09 5.09
CA GLU A 110 7.69 18.30 5.70
C GLU A 110 6.37 18.02 6.43
N ASP A 111 5.48 17.24 5.81
CA ASP A 111 4.10 17.05 6.27
C ASP A 111 3.73 15.58 6.50
N GLY A 112 4.72 14.66 6.54
CA GLY A 112 4.48 13.23 6.66
C GLY A 112 3.57 12.82 7.82
N ALA A 113 3.65 13.52 8.96
CA ALA A 113 2.76 13.31 10.11
C ALA A 113 1.30 13.69 9.80
N LYS A 114 1.06 14.82 9.14
CA LYS A 114 -0.28 15.25 8.71
C LYS A 114 -0.83 14.32 7.64
N MET A 115 -0.01 13.97 6.65
CA MET A 115 -0.36 13.02 5.59
C MET A 115 -0.75 11.67 6.19
N ALA A 116 0.09 11.10 7.07
CA ALA A 116 -0.19 9.83 7.71
C ALA A 116 -1.45 9.87 8.59
N LYS A 117 -1.83 11.01 9.16
CA LYS A 117 -3.04 11.16 9.96
C LYS A 117 -4.31 11.22 9.11
N GLU A 118 -4.30 11.99 8.03
CA GLU A 118 -5.52 12.31 7.26
C GLU A 118 -5.76 11.38 6.06
N LEU A 119 -4.71 10.75 5.50
CA LEU A 119 -4.86 9.86 4.34
C LEU A 119 -5.73 8.64 4.65
N ALA A 120 -6.61 8.32 3.71
CA ALA A 120 -7.35 7.06 3.71
C ALA A 120 -6.40 5.85 3.50
N PRO A 121 -6.73 4.65 4.02
CA PRO A 121 -5.86 3.47 3.93
C PRO A 121 -5.39 3.12 2.52
N ARG A 122 -6.23 3.31 1.48
CA ARG A 122 -5.84 3.06 0.08
C ARG A 122 -4.62 3.87 -0.36
N TRP A 123 -4.52 5.11 0.15
CA TRP A 123 -3.46 6.05 -0.21
C TRP A 123 -2.21 5.84 0.64
N LEU A 124 -2.36 5.41 1.89
CA LEU A 124 -1.24 4.96 2.72
C LEU A 124 -0.52 3.76 2.07
N ILE A 125 -1.28 2.76 1.61
CA ILE A 125 -0.70 1.60 0.88
C ILE A 125 0.01 2.07 -0.39
N SER A 126 -0.60 3.00 -1.13
CA SER A 126 0.02 3.54 -2.35
C SER A 126 1.32 4.30 -2.04
N ALA A 127 1.37 5.07 -0.95
CA ALA A 127 2.59 5.73 -0.50
C ALA A 127 3.68 4.73 -0.09
N ALA A 128 3.31 3.62 0.59
CA ALA A 128 4.25 2.57 0.93
C ALA A 128 4.90 1.94 -0.31
N THR A 129 4.11 1.63 -1.35
CA THR A 129 4.65 1.19 -2.64
C THR A 129 5.58 2.25 -3.25
N THR A 130 5.21 3.52 -3.23
CA THR A 130 6.07 4.59 -3.77
C THR A 130 7.38 4.73 -3.00
N PHE A 131 7.38 4.58 -1.67
CA PHE A 131 8.62 4.53 -0.89
C PHE A 131 9.49 3.33 -1.23
N ALA A 132 8.89 2.16 -1.51
CA ALA A 132 9.62 0.96 -1.92
C ALA A 132 10.47 1.22 -3.17
N ASP A 133 9.87 1.88 -4.16
CA ASP A 133 10.49 2.12 -5.47
C ASP A 133 11.39 3.38 -5.47
N HIS A 134 11.01 4.42 -4.72
CA HIS A 134 11.59 5.78 -4.88
C HIS A 134 12.19 6.38 -3.60
N GLY A 135 12.17 5.65 -2.48
CA GLY A 135 12.77 6.08 -1.22
C GLY A 135 14.22 6.56 -1.37
N ALA A 136 14.56 7.62 -0.63
CA ALA A 136 15.91 8.18 -0.60
C ALA A 136 16.89 7.32 0.19
N THR A 137 16.41 6.62 1.23
CA THR A 137 17.22 5.77 2.11
C THR A 137 16.84 4.30 1.97
N ILE A 138 17.70 3.42 2.47
CA ILE A 138 17.41 1.98 2.50
C ILE A 138 16.23 1.66 3.43
N ASP A 139 16.09 2.34 4.57
CA ASP A 139 14.96 2.14 5.48
C ASP A 139 13.64 2.61 4.87
N GLN A 140 13.63 3.69 4.08
CA GLN A 140 12.46 4.08 3.30
C GLN A 140 12.06 3.00 2.30
N ARG A 141 13.02 2.43 1.56
CA ARG A 141 12.75 1.39 0.55
C ARG A 141 12.30 0.08 1.18
N LEU A 142 13.03 -0.43 2.17
CA LEU A 142 12.70 -1.69 2.84
C LEU A 142 11.42 -1.59 3.68
N GLY A 143 11.24 -0.48 4.40
CA GLY A 143 10.02 -0.19 5.14
C GLY A 143 8.81 -0.09 4.22
N GLY A 144 8.92 0.67 3.12
CA GLY A 144 7.89 0.80 2.10
C GLY A 144 7.51 -0.54 1.47
N GLN A 145 8.50 -1.32 1.03
CA GLN A 145 8.31 -2.65 0.43
C GLN A 145 7.62 -3.60 1.42
N GLY A 146 8.09 -3.62 2.67
CA GLY A 146 7.56 -4.49 3.70
C GLY A 146 6.12 -4.16 4.07
N LEU A 147 5.76 -2.88 4.19
CA LEU A 147 4.39 -2.43 4.42
C LEU A 147 3.47 -2.74 3.23
N ALA A 148 3.93 -2.46 2.00
CA ALA A 148 3.15 -2.73 0.80
C ALA A 148 2.81 -4.22 0.67
N LEU A 149 3.81 -5.10 0.77
CA LEU A 149 3.60 -6.55 0.71
C LEU A 149 2.71 -7.07 1.83
N LEU A 150 2.91 -6.59 3.06
CA LEU A 150 2.10 -7.00 4.21
C LEU A 150 0.61 -6.74 3.96
N PHE A 151 0.26 -5.53 3.49
CA PHE A 151 -1.13 -5.15 3.26
C PHE A 151 -1.72 -5.82 2.01
N ASP A 152 -0.93 -6.03 0.95
CA ASP A 152 -1.38 -6.78 -0.23
C ASP A 152 -1.67 -8.25 0.12
N LEU A 153 -0.82 -8.89 0.93
CA LEU A 153 -1.04 -10.26 1.38
C LEU A 153 -2.25 -10.36 2.32
N ILE A 154 -2.45 -9.41 3.23
CA ILE A 154 -3.68 -9.33 4.04
C ILE A 154 -4.90 -9.23 3.13
N LYS A 155 -4.86 -8.35 2.12
CA LYS A 155 -5.95 -8.17 1.18
C LYS A 155 -6.26 -9.44 0.38
N LEU A 156 -5.25 -10.11 -0.16
CA LEU A 156 -5.42 -11.39 -0.88
C LEU A 156 -6.02 -12.46 0.05
N HIS A 157 -5.42 -12.65 1.22
CA HIS A 157 -5.87 -13.61 2.22
C HIS A 157 -7.32 -13.35 2.62
N ASP A 158 -7.66 -12.13 3.03
CA ASP A 158 -8.99 -11.80 3.53
C ASP A 158 -10.05 -11.76 2.41
N SER A 159 -9.63 -11.55 1.15
CA SER A 159 -10.51 -11.59 -0.02
C SER A 159 -10.91 -13.01 -0.41
N GLU A 160 -10.00 -13.97 -0.33
CA GLU A 160 -10.29 -15.41 -0.51
C GLU A 160 -11.12 -15.91 0.68
N ARG A 161 -10.68 -15.63 1.91
CA ARG A 161 -11.34 -16.09 3.14
C ARG A 161 -12.81 -15.71 3.19
N ARG A 162 -13.18 -14.51 2.75
CA ARG A 162 -14.57 -14.03 2.82
C ARG A 162 -15.54 -14.93 2.04
N LEU A 163 -15.05 -15.70 1.07
CA LEU A 163 -15.84 -16.68 0.31
C LEU A 163 -16.27 -17.88 1.16
N SER A 164 -15.66 -18.10 2.33
CA SER A 164 -16.08 -19.13 3.30
C SER A 164 -17.41 -18.83 4.00
N GLY A 165 -17.97 -17.63 3.82
CA GLY A 165 -19.18 -17.17 4.52
C GLY A 165 -18.96 -16.84 6.00
N ARG A 166 -17.75 -16.98 6.55
CA ARG A 166 -17.43 -16.62 7.93
C ARG A 166 -16.93 -15.19 8.03
N PRO A 167 -17.31 -14.42 9.06
CA PRO A 167 -16.74 -13.10 9.30
C PRO A 167 -15.22 -13.16 9.44
N ASN A 168 -14.49 -12.26 8.77
CA ASN A 168 -13.03 -12.16 8.90
C ASN A 168 -12.59 -11.83 10.33
N SER A 169 -13.46 -11.22 11.14
CA SER A 169 -13.25 -11.03 12.57
C SER A 169 -13.33 -12.33 13.39
N SER A 170 -13.61 -13.49 12.80
CA SER A 170 -13.72 -14.77 13.50
C SER A 170 -12.65 -15.76 13.03
N GLY A 171 -12.00 -16.44 13.97
CA GLY A 171 -11.12 -17.58 13.70
C GLY A 171 -11.91 -18.81 13.22
N PHE A 172 -11.24 -19.70 12.50
CA PHE A 172 -11.76 -21.03 12.23
C PHE A 172 -11.76 -21.88 13.52
N PRO A 173 -12.75 -22.78 13.69
CA PRO A 173 -12.77 -23.69 14.82
C PRO A 173 -11.61 -24.69 14.73
N ARG A 174 -11.05 -25.09 15.88
CA ARG A 174 -10.13 -26.23 15.95
C ARG A 174 -10.94 -27.51 15.94
N ILE A 175 -10.85 -28.29 14.87
CA ILE A 175 -11.50 -29.59 14.77
C ILE A 175 -10.48 -30.66 15.21
N LYS A 176 -10.75 -31.33 16.33
CA LYS A 176 -9.91 -32.43 16.82
C LYS A 176 -10.05 -33.65 15.90
N GLY A 177 -8.98 -34.44 15.77
CA GLY A 177 -9.00 -35.72 15.04
C GLY A 177 -9.14 -35.61 13.52
N ARG A 178 -9.15 -34.40 12.95
CA ARG A 178 -9.05 -34.24 11.49
C ARG A 178 -7.59 -34.14 11.05
N PRO A 179 -7.20 -34.87 9.99
CA PRO A 179 -5.93 -34.63 9.33
C PRO A 179 -5.89 -33.18 8.84
N ARG A 180 -4.71 -32.56 8.94
CA ARG A 180 -4.44 -31.25 8.35
C ARG A 180 -3.63 -31.50 7.09
N ASP A 181 -4.00 -30.86 6.01
CA ASP A 181 -3.19 -30.89 4.80
C ASP A 181 -1.84 -30.21 5.06
N ASP A 182 -0.84 -30.65 4.32
CA ASP A 182 0.50 -30.06 4.35
C ASP A 182 0.46 -28.61 3.86
N LEU A 183 1.32 -27.77 4.42
CA LEU A 183 1.50 -26.42 3.89
C LEU A 183 2.30 -26.48 2.59
N ALA A 184 2.08 -25.48 1.74
CA ALA A 184 2.88 -25.29 0.53
C ALA A 184 4.39 -25.25 0.86
N PHE A 185 5.21 -25.73 -0.06
CA PHE A 185 6.67 -25.81 0.06
C PHE A 185 7.18 -26.73 1.19
N GLY A 186 6.35 -27.66 1.68
CA GLY A 186 6.74 -28.60 2.74
C GLY A 186 6.99 -27.91 4.09
N LEU A 187 6.38 -26.74 4.31
CA LEU A 187 6.55 -25.99 5.54
C LEU A 187 5.82 -26.66 6.69
N GLU A 188 6.44 -26.63 7.87
CA GLU A 188 5.74 -27.02 9.09
C GLU A 188 4.66 -26.00 9.46
N GLY A 189 3.55 -26.51 9.99
CA GLY A 189 2.44 -25.68 10.46
C GLY A 189 2.86 -24.67 11.52
N TYR A 190 2.55 -23.40 11.32
CA TYR A 190 2.80 -22.37 12.34
C TYR A 190 2.10 -22.68 13.67
N SER A 191 2.84 -22.58 14.78
CA SER A 191 2.31 -22.77 16.13
C SER A 191 1.36 -21.63 16.52
N LEU A 192 0.06 -21.84 16.35
CA LEU A 192 -0.97 -20.86 16.73
C LEU A 192 -1.02 -20.54 18.24
N ARG A 193 -0.37 -21.35 19.09
CA ARG A 193 -0.31 -21.13 20.55
C ARG A 193 0.92 -20.32 20.94
N GLY A 194 2.10 -20.72 20.44
CA GLY A 194 3.38 -20.22 20.94
C GLY A 194 4.28 -19.56 19.89
N GLY A 195 3.91 -19.62 18.61
CA GLY A 195 4.71 -19.03 17.54
C GLY A 195 4.82 -17.51 17.66
N ASP A 196 5.86 -16.95 17.05
CA ASP A 196 6.26 -15.55 17.17
C ASP A 196 6.45 -14.84 15.82
N MET A 197 6.27 -15.55 14.70
CA MET A 197 6.41 -15.01 13.34
C MET A 197 5.64 -13.69 13.13
N ASP A 198 4.41 -13.59 13.61
CA ASP A 198 3.59 -12.37 13.59
C ASP A 198 4.29 -11.20 14.31
N LYS A 199 4.86 -11.44 15.49
CA LYS A 199 5.56 -10.41 16.27
C LYS A 199 6.85 -10.00 15.58
N ASN A 200 7.60 -10.97 15.05
CA ASN A 200 8.87 -10.74 14.37
C ASN A 200 8.70 -9.91 13.09
N ILE A 201 7.65 -10.17 12.31
CA ILE A 201 7.29 -9.35 11.13
C ILE A 201 7.03 -7.91 11.57
N LEU A 202 6.14 -7.70 12.55
CA LEU A 202 5.75 -6.35 12.98
C LEU A 202 6.93 -5.57 13.58
N ALA A 203 7.75 -6.21 14.41
CA ALA A 203 8.91 -5.57 15.03
C ALA A 203 9.98 -5.16 14.01
N ARG A 204 10.21 -5.99 12.99
CA ARG A 204 11.17 -5.66 11.91
C ARG A 204 10.68 -4.48 11.07
N LEU A 205 9.39 -4.44 10.72
CA LEU A 205 8.81 -3.31 10.00
C LEU A 205 8.81 -2.02 10.82
N TRP A 206 8.52 -2.12 12.12
CA TRP A 206 8.59 -0.99 13.04
C TRP A 206 9.98 -0.35 13.05
N ARG A 207 11.04 -1.16 13.08
CA ARG A 207 12.43 -0.69 13.12
C ARG A 207 12.80 0.21 11.94
N HIS A 208 12.28 -0.03 10.74
CA HIS A 208 12.52 0.86 9.59
C HIS A 208 11.96 2.27 9.84
N GLY A 209 10.81 2.37 10.49
CA GLY A 209 10.27 3.67 10.92
C GLY A 209 11.06 4.32 12.06
N GLU A 210 11.68 3.54 12.95
CA GLU A 210 12.56 4.09 13.99
C GLU A 210 13.87 4.65 13.42
N ASN A 211 14.37 4.06 12.33
CA ASN A 211 15.63 4.44 11.71
C ASN A 211 15.53 5.64 10.75
N ASP A 212 14.33 5.97 10.27
CA ASP A 212 14.14 7.02 9.27
C ASP A 212 12.89 7.88 9.54
N GLN A 213 13.13 9.16 9.82
CA GLN A 213 12.10 10.12 10.23
C GLN A 213 11.07 10.43 9.14
N VAL A 214 11.42 10.25 7.85
CA VAL A 214 10.53 10.59 6.72
C VAL A 214 9.47 9.50 6.55
N ILE A 215 9.84 8.22 6.67
CA ILE A 215 8.88 7.11 6.60
C ILE A 215 8.22 6.78 7.95
N ALA A 216 8.81 7.24 9.07
CA ALA A 216 8.30 6.96 10.41
C ALA A 216 6.78 7.17 10.56
N PRO A 217 6.18 8.29 10.12
CA PRO A 217 4.74 8.51 10.30
C PRO A 217 3.88 7.47 9.55
N LEU A 218 4.31 7.07 8.34
CA LEU A 218 3.62 6.05 7.55
C LEU A 218 3.69 4.69 8.25
N CYS A 219 4.88 4.27 8.71
CA CYS A 219 5.08 3.04 9.47
C CYS A 219 4.18 3.01 10.72
N GLN A 220 4.23 4.07 11.53
CA GLN A 220 3.48 4.18 12.77
C GLN A 220 1.97 4.11 12.52
N ARG A 221 1.47 4.84 11.52
CA ARG A 221 0.06 4.81 11.15
C ARG A 221 -0.38 3.43 10.71
N MET A 222 0.28 2.84 9.72
CA MET A 222 -0.16 1.58 9.12
C MET A 222 -0.06 0.41 10.10
N LEU A 223 1.04 0.31 10.86
CA LEU A 223 1.21 -0.74 11.86
C LEU A 223 0.26 -0.52 13.05
N GLY A 224 0.05 0.73 13.46
CA GLY A 224 -0.93 1.07 14.50
C GLY A 224 -2.36 0.67 14.12
N ASP A 225 -2.78 0.96 12.89
CA ASP A 225 -4.09 0.54 12.38
C ASP A 225 -4.21 -0.99 12.33
N LEU A 226 -3.16 -1.68 11.88
CA LEU A 226 -3.12 -3.14 11.86
C LEU A 226 -3.31 -3.77 13.25
N LEU A 227 -2.66 -3.21 14.28
CA LEU A 227 -2.80 -3.68 15.67
C LEU A 227 -4.22 -3.48 16.23
N ARG A 228 -4.99 -2.53 15.68
CA ARG A 228 -6.36 -2.23 16.10
C ARG A 228 -7.42 -2.89 15.22
N GLU A 229 -7.03 -3.48 14.09
CA GLU A 229 -7.97 -4.05 13.11
C GLU A 229 -8.33 -5.51 13.44
N PRO A 230 -9.53 -5.80 13.98
CA PRO A 230 -9.90 -7.14 14.45
C PRO A 230 -10.14 -8.16 13.32
N ARG A 231 -10.25 -7.70 12.07
CA ARG A 231 -10.55 -8.54 10.90
C ARG A 231 -9.33 -9.16 10.26
N THR A 232 -8.12 -8.71 10.57
CA THR A 232 -6.90 -9.25 9.93
C THR A 232 -6.52 -10.63 10.45
N VAL A 233 -5.66 -11.33 9.69
CA VAL A 233 -5.03 -12.58 10.15
C VAL A 233 -4.23 -12.39 11.44
N PHE A 234 -3.58 -11.23 11.62
CA PHE A 234 -2.80 -10.90 12.81
C PHE A 234 -3.68 -10.87 14.07
N ALA A 235 -4.84 -10.22 14.01
CA ALA A 235 -5.78 -10.19 15.12
C ALA A 235 -6.38 -11.59 15.40
N ARG A 236 -6.68 -12.37 14.36
CA ARG A 236 -7.15 -13.76 14.53
C ARG A 236 -6.11 -14.65 15.21
N ILE A 237 -4.83 -14.53 14.86
CA ILE A 237 -3.73 -15.29 15.47
C ILE A 237 -3.69 -15.06 16.99
N GLN A 238 -3.85 -13.82 17.46
CA GLN A 238 -3.85 -13.51 18.90
C GLN A 238 -4.94 -14.26 19.68
N ARG A 239 -6.10 -14.52 19.05
CA ARG A 239 -7.20 -15.26 19.70
C ARG A 239 -6.84 -16.73 19.95
N TYR A 240 -6.04 -17.35 19.08
CA TYR A 240 -5.58 -18.72 19.30
C TYR A 240 -4.50 -18.83 20.37
N LYS A 241 -3.71 -17.76 20.58
CA LYS A 241 -2.70 -17.66 21.63
C LYS A 241 -3.33 -17.52 23.02
N LYS A 242 -4.42 -16.76 23.13
CA LYS A 242 -5.12 -16.46 24.40
C LYS A 242 -6.03 -17.57 24.94
N ARG A 243 -6.33 -18.63 24.17
CA ARG A 243 -7.23 -19.70 24.64
C ARG A 243 -6.47 -20.69 25.55
N PRO A 244 -6.92 -20.91 26.81
CA PRO A 244 -6.35 -21.95 27.67
C PRO A 244 -6.55 -23.33 27.03
N SER A 245 -5.62 -24.23 27.30
CA SER A 245 -5.72 -25.63 26.85
C SER A 245 -6.92 -26.29 27.53
N CYS A 246 -7.90 -26.73 26.72
CA CYS A 246 -8.88 -27.73 27.12
C CYS A 246 -8.25 -29.12 27.07
#